data_AF-A0A1Q7LPV7-F1
#
_entry.id   AF-A0A1Q7LPV7-F1
#
_cell.length_a   1.000
_cell.length_b   1.000
_cell.length_c   1.000
_cell.angle_alpha   90.00
_cell.angle_beta   90.00
_cell.angle_gamma   90.00
#
_symmetry.space_group_name_H-M   'P 1'
#
loop_
_entity.id
_entity.type
_entity.pdbx_description
1 polymer ?
#
loop_
_entity_poly.entity_id
_entity_poly.type
_entity_poly.pdbx_seq_one_letter_code
_entity_poly.pdbx_strand_id
1 'polypeptide(L)'
;MPVRPTKVELEQETITDDSPLIRSEHSRVIEPITPGRVHDIVHDLYVKAGLLTETKAARYVLRTHSLRKYFKTQLISHGIPESYVDYMMGHVLDTYNDVQALGPEFLRNQYRQSGLSIRPRTMLANKDMAKKMLEALDVQPEELVSRDARAYPHRTFATPLEQDQHEYQLMMSALREAVKRDIAGGVKE
;
A
#
# COMPACT_ATOMS: atom_id res chain seq x y z
N MET A 1 28.99 -21.25 9.02
CA MET A 1 27.81 -20.39 9.26
C MET A 1 28.02 -19.70 10.60
N PRO A 2 27.81 -18.38 10.73
CA PRO A 2 27.84 -17.76 12.06
C PRO A 2 26.70 -18.35 12.89
N VAL A 3 27.05 -18.87 14.05
CA VAL A 3 26.12 -19.42 15.04
C VAL A 3 25.14 -18.30 15.42
N ARG A 4 23.84 -18.54 15.26
CA ARG A 4 22.82 -17.57 15.71
C ARG A 4 22.92 -17.47 17.23
N PRO A 5 23.10 -16.27 17.81
CA PRO A 5 23.09 -16.13 19.26
C PRO A 5 21.75 -16.65 19.81
N THR A 6 21.85 -17.45 20.86
CA THR A 6 20.72 -18.09 21.55
C THR A 6 19.88 -17.02 22.23
N LYS A 7 18.56 -17.10 22.04
CA LYS A 7 17.58 -16.23 22.68
C LYS A 7 17.78 -16.23 24.20
N VAL A 8 18.02 -15.06 24.78
CA VAL A 8 18.16 -14.90 26.23
C VAL A 8 16.77 -14.68 26.83
N GLU A 9 16.48 -15.32 27.96
CA GLU A 9 15.26 -15.03 28.73
C GLU A 9 15.41 -13.65 29.38
N LEU A 10 14.53 -12.72 29.03
CA LEU A 10 14.62 -11.30 29.40
C LEU A 10 13.58 -10.97 30.46
N GLU A 11 13.99 -10.31 31.53
CA GLU A 11 13.09 -9.78 32.56
C GLU A 11 12.26 -8.60 32.03
N GLN A 12 11.17 -8.28 32.72
CA GLN A 12 10.34 -7.11 32.40
C GLN A 12 11.14 -5.84 32.65
N GLU A 13 11.25 -4.98 31.63
CA GLU A 13 11.99 -3.72 31.73
C GLU A 13 11.08 -2.58 32.20
N THR A 14 11.63 -1.66 32.98
CA THR A 14 10.98 -0.37 33.28
C THR A 14 11.30 0.60 32.14
N ILE A 15 10.28 1.02 31.39
CA ILE A 15 10.45 1.93 30.26
C ILE A 15 10.67 3.36 30.81
N THR A 16 11.78 3.97 30.40
CA THR A 16 12.14 5.37 30.67
C THR A 16 12.26 6.15 29.36
N ASP A 17 12.33 7.48 29.41
CA ASP A 17 12.47 8.32 28.21
C ASP A 17 13.77 8.05 27.43
N ASP A 18 14.83 7.61 28.12
CA ASP A 18 16.12 7.22 27.52
C ASP A 18 16.14 5.77 27.02
N SER A 19 15.07 5.01 27.25
CA SER A 19 15.00 3.61 26.84
C SER A 19 14.88 3.50 25.32
N PRO A 20 15.60 2.55 24.69
CA PRO A 20 15.52 2.36 23.25
C PRO A 20 14.13 1.87 22.85
N LEU A 21 13.53 2.49 21.84
CA LEU A 21 12.22 2.07 21.29
C LEU A 21 12.25 0.63 20.75
N ILE A 22 13.38 0.19 20.22
CA ILE A 22 13.59 -1.17 19.71
C ILE A 22 14.87 -1.74 20.32
N ARG A 23 14.71 -2.68 21.25
CA ARG A 23 15.82 -3.32 21.96
C ARG A 23 16.41 -4.52 21.21
N SER A 24 17.67 -4.83 21.49
CA SER A 24 18.34 -6.07 21.07
C SER A 24 17.83 -7.26 21.88
N GLU A 25 17.42 -8.35 21.22
CA GLU A 25 17.04 -9.61 21.90
C GLU A 25 18.28 -10.43 22.35
N HIS A 26 19.48 -10.05 21.88
CA HIS A 26 20.71 -10.81 22.06
C HIS A 26 21.56 -10.35 23.25
N SER A 27 21.14 -9.29 23.92
CA SER A 27 21.84 -8.73 25.07
C SER A 27 20.94 -8.75 26.29
N ARG A 28 21.52 -9.07 27.45
CA ARG A 28 20.87 -8.92 28.75
C ARG A 28 20.78 -7.46 29.18
N VAL A 29 21.64 -6.61 28.60
CA VAL A 29 21.64 -5.18 28.84
C VAL A 29 20.64 -4.54 27.88
N ILE A 30 19.89 -3.55 28.38
CA ILE A 30 18.94 -2.77 27.58
C ILE A 30 19.75 -1.93 26.60
N GLU A 31 19.91 -2.42 25.38
CA GLU A 31 20.64 -1.76 24.29
C GLU A 31 19.77 -1.62 23.03
N PRO A 32 19.94 -0.54 22.25
CA PRO A 32 19.25 -0.39 20.98
C PRO A 32 19.71 -1.45 19.98
N ILE A 33 18.81 -1.83 19.08
CA ILE A 33 19.15 -2.67 17.93
C ILE A 33 20.20 -1.98 17.03
N THR A 34 21.19 -2.75 16.56
CA THR A 34 22.22 -2.21 15.66
C THR A 34 21.72 -2.08 14.21
N PRO A 35 22.26 -1.15 13.41
CA PRO A 35 21.89 -1.01 12.00
C PRO A 35 22.11 -2.29 11.18
N GLY A 36 23.19 -3.03 11.46
CA GLY A 36 23.47 -4.32 10.84
C GLY A 36 22.39 -5.35 11.16
N ARG A 37 21.90 -5.38 12.39
CA ARG A 37 20.82 -6.29 12.78
C ARG A 37 19.49 -5.93 12.10
N VAL A 38 19.17 -4.64 11.97
CA VAL A 38 17.99 -4.19 11.21
C VAL A 38 18.09 -4.62 9.75
N HIS A 39 19.27 -4.49 9.14
CA HIS A 39 19.52 -4.96 7.78
C HIS A 39 19.23 -6.46 7.64
N ASP A 40 19.77 -7.28 8.53
CA ASP A 40 19.60 -8.73 8.48
C ASP A 40 18.13 -9.15 8.69
N ILE A 41 17.42 -8.52 9.64
CA ILE A 41 16.00 -8.79 9.87
C ILE A 41 15.18 -8.46 8.62
N VAL A 42 15.40 -7.29 8.02
CA VAL A 42 14.67 -6.88 6.81
C VAL A 42 15.01 -7.77 5.63
N HIS A 43 16.28 -8.19 5.49
CA HIS A 43 16.69 -9.14 4.48
C HIS A 43 15.99 -10.50 4.62
N ASP A 44 15.97 -11.06 5.83
CA ASP A 44 15.27 -12.32 6.13
C ASP A 44 13.76 -12.19 5.82
N LEU A 45 13.15 -11.05 6.11
CA LEU A 45 11.75 -10.78 5.77
C LEU A 45 11.52 -10.73 4.25
N TYR A 46 12.44 -10.13 3.50
CA TYR A 46 12.35 -10.14 2.04
C TYR A 46 12.44 -11.55 1.44
N VAL A 47 13.33 -12.40 1.99
CA VAL A 47 13.44 -13.80 1.58
C VAL A 47 12.14 -14.55 1.90
N LYS A 48 11.61 -14.41 3.11
CA LYS A 48 10.33 -15.04 3.52
C LYS A 48 9.14 -14.59 2.68
N ALA A 49 9.14 -13.33 2.24
CA ALA A 49 8.11 -12.78 1.38
C ALA A 49 8.27 -13.18 -0.10
N GLY A 50 9.32 -13.93 -0.46
CA GLY A 50 9.62 -14.32 -1.84
C GLY A 50 10.10 -13.17 -2.73
N LEU A 51 10.47 -12.02 -2.13
CA LEU A 51 10.98 -10.85 -2.84
C LEU A 51 12.48 -10.94 -3.15
N LEU A 52 13.19 -11.77 -2.40
CA LEU A 52 14.59 -12.13 -2.64
C LEU A 52 14.74 -13.65 -2.65
N THR A 53 15.67 -14.15 -3.46
CA THR A 53 16.08 -15.55 -3.45
C THR A 53 17.22 -15.76 -2.45
N GLU A 54 17.26 -16.93 -1.81
CA GLU A 54 18.36 -17.33 -0.89
C GLU A 54 19.71 -17.52 -1.61
N THR A 55 19.68 -17.69 -2.93
CA THR A 55 20.88 -17.83 -3.77
C THR A 55 21.62 -16.50 -3.88
N LYS A 56 22.89 -16.54 -4.32
CA LYS A 56 23.71 -15.35 -4.65
C LYS A 56 23.10 -14.61 -5.86
N ALA A 57 21.93 -14.02 -5.68
CA ALA A 57 21.38 -13.03 -6.59
C ALA A 57 22.34 -11.84 -6.65
N ALA A 58 22.25 -11.09 -7.74
CA ALA A 58 23.04 -9.89 -7.96
C ALA A 58 23.07 -9.03 -6.68
N ARG A 59 24.25 -8.51 -6.34
CA ARG A 59 24.38 -7.52 -5.28
C ARG A 59 23.36 -6.39 -5.59
N TYR A 60 22.69 -5.84 -4.58
CA TYR A 60 21.80 -4.66 -4.69
C TYR A 60 20.31 -4.86 -5.12
N VAL A 61 19.72 -6.07 -5.15
CA VAL A 61 18.29 -6.23 -5.58
C VAL A 61 17.30 -5.51 -4.65
N LEU A 62 17.27 -5.82 -3.35
CA LEU A 62 16.44 -5.13 -2.35
C LEU A 62 17.22 -4.94 -1.06
N ARG A 63 17.08 -3.77 -0.45
CA ARG A 63 17.75 -3.36 0.79
C ARG A 63 16.77 -2.63 1.69
N THR A 64 17.13 -2.45 2.96
CA THR A 64 16.36 -1.61 3.90
C THR A 64 16.10 -0.21 3.35
N HIS A 65 17.09 0.39 2.66
CA HIS A 65 16.93 1.69 2.01
C HIS A 65 15.93 1.67 0.85
N SER A 66 15.66 0.51 0.23
CA SER A 66 14.62 0.36 -0.80
C SER A 66 13.22 0.58 -0.23
N LEU A 67 12.94 0.20 1.02
CA LEU A 67 11.66 0.51 1.69
C LEU A 67 11.46 2.02 1.81
N ARG A 68 12.53 2.74 2.19
CA ARG A 68 12.51 4.20 2.29
C ARG A 68 12.24 4.86 0.93
N LYS A 69 12.87 4.37 -0.15
CA LYS A 69 12.58 4.84 -1.52
C LYS A 69 11.15 4.54 -1.94
N TYR A 70 10.67 3.32 -1.68
CA TYR A 70 9.29 2.92 -1.96
C TYR A 70 8.29 3.85 -1.27
N PHE A 71 8.51 4.15 0.01
CA PHE A 71 7.68 5.08 0.77
C PHE A 71 7.62 6.47 0.12
N LYS A 72 8.78 7.03 -0.28
CA LYS A 72 8.84 8.29 -1.03
C LYS A 72 7.96 8.24 -2.27
N THR A 73 8.22 7.24 -3.12
CA THR A 73 7.53 7.08 -4.40
C THR A 73 6.02 6.92 -4.22
N GLN A 74 5.58 6.13 -3.24
CA GLN A 74 4.16 5.93 -3.00
C GLN A 74 3.47 7.21 -2.53
N LEU A 75 4.04 7.95 -1.58
CA LEU A 75 3.44 9.20 -1.11
C LEU A 75 3.33 10.24 -2.23
N ILE A 76 4.37 10.37 -3.07
CA ILE A 76 4.33 11.26 -4.24
C ILE A 76 3.26 10.79 -5.23
N SER A 77 3.15 9.49 -5.49
CA SER A 77 2.12 8.94 -6.38
C SER A 77 0.69 9.15 -5.85
N HIS A 78 0.54 9.27 -4.53
CA HIS A 78 -0.71 9.61 -3.86
C HIS A 78 -0.98 11.13 -3.81
N GLY A 79 -0.20 11.93 -4.54
CA GLY A 79 -0.42 13.37 -4.72
C GLY A 79 0.16 14.25 -3.62
N ILE A 80 1.04 13.71 -2.76
CA ILE A 80 1.74 14.54 -1.78
C ILE A 80 2.89 15.28 -2.47
N PRO A 81 3.02 16.60 -2.27
CA PRO A 81 4.14 17.37 -2.82
C PRO A 81 5.49 16.79 -2.40
N GLU A 82 6.43 16.70 -3.35
CA GLU A 82 7.75 16.10 -3.12
C GLU A 82 8.51 16.78 -1.98
N SER A 83 8.43 18.12 -1.86
CA SER A 83 9.05 18.88 -0.76
C SER A 83 8.58 18.42 0.62
N TYR A 84 7.30 18.07 0.75
CA TYR A 84 6.74 17.60 2.02
C TYR A 84 7.23 16.18 2.33
N VAL A 85 7.29 15.32 1.32
CA VAL A 85 7.80 13.95 1.48
C VAL A 85 9.29 13.97 1.81
N ASP A 86 10.07 14.83 1.16
CA ASP A 86 11.50 14.98 1.45
C ASP A 86 11.73 15.49 2.87
N TYR A 87 10.90 16.42 3.35
CA TYR A 87 10.93 16.84 4.75
C TYR A 87 10.58 15.70 5.70
N MET A 88 9.51 14.93 5.43
CA MET A 88 9.13 13.74 6.23
C MET A 88 10.25 12.69 6.25
N MET A 89 11.06 12.62 5.20
CA MET A 89 12.21 11.75 5.12
C MET A 89 13.43 12.33 5.86
N GLY A 90 13.46 13.61 6.18
CA GLY A 90 14.61 14.30 6.75
C GLY A 90 15.69 14.61 5.72
N HIS A 91 15.31 14.84 4.45
CA HIS A 91 16.19 15.40 3.45
C HIS A 91 16.30 16.92 3.61
N VAL A 92 17.42 17.49 3.13
CA VAL A 92 17.61 18.94 3.08
C VAL A 92 16.65 19.51 2.04
N LEU A 93 15.83 20.48 2.45
CA LEU A 93 14.87 21.15 1.59
C LEU A 93 15.51 22.29 0.81
N ASP A 94 14.84 22.68 -0.28
CA ASP A 94 15.15 23.90 -0.99
C ASP A 94 14.87 25.14 -0.13
N THR A 95 15.66 26.19 -0.34
CA THR A 95 15.72 27.43 0.45
C THR A 95 14.36 28.10 0.61
N TYR A 96 13.48 27.95 -0.38
CA TYR A 96 12.20 28.66 -0.44
C TYR A 96 11.02 27.86 0.12
N ASN A 97 11.21 26.61 0.54
CA ASN A 97 10.14 25.76 1.04
C ASN A 97 10.28 25.53 2.55
N ASP A 98 9.69 26.43 3.35
CA ASP A 98 9.62 26.28 4.80
C ASP A 98 8.47 25.36 5.22
N VAL A 99 8.67 24.05 5.04
CA VAL A 99 7.72 23.01 5.45
C VAL A 99 7.62 22.92 6.98
N GLN A 100 8.66 23.33 7.70
CA GLN A 100 8.70 23.28 9.16
C GLN A 100 7.65 24.21 9.77
N ALA A 101 7.44 25.40 9.19
CA ALA A 101 6.43 26.36 9.64
C ALA A 101 4.99 25.82 9.57
N LEU A 102 4.70 24.84 8.71
CA LEU A 102 3.37 24.20 8.61
C LEU A 102 3.04 23.32 9.83
N GLY A 103 4.07 22.92 10.58
CA GLY A 103 3.93 22.09 11.77
C GLY A 103 3.70 20.60 11.50
N PRO A 104 3.90 19.75 12.53
CA PRO A 104 3.84 18.30 12.39
C PRO A 104 2.41 17.77 12.14
N GLU A 105 1.37 18.44 12.65
CA GLU A 105 -0.02 18.00 12.47
C GLU A 105 -0.47 18.08 11.01
N PHE A 106 -0.02 19.10 10.28
CA PHE A 106 -0.29 19.22 8.84
C PHE A 106 0.26 18.01 8.08
N LEU A 107 1.52 17.64 8.35
CA LEU A 107 2.19 16.49 7.74
C LEU A 107 1.52 15.17 8.13
N ARG A 108 1.08 15.02 9.39
CA ARG A 108 0.31 13.84 9.85
C ARG A 108 -1.01 13.70 9.11
N ASN A 109 -1.72 14.81 8.90
CA ASN A 109 -2.96 14.81 8.14
C ASN A 109 -2.73 14.46 6.68
N GLN A 110 -1.69 15.01 6.05
CA GLN A 110 -1.33 14.68 4.68
C GLN A 110 -0.97 13.19 4.52
N TYR A 111 -0.19 12.64 5.46
CA TYR A 111 0.12 11.22 5.50
C TYR A 111 -1.15 10.36 5.64
N ARG A 112 -2.06 10.73 6.56
CA ARG A 112 -3.34 10.01 6.76
C ARG A 112 -4.21 10.04 5.50
N GLN A 113 -4.28 11.19 4.82
CA GLN A 113 -5.06 11.36 3.60
C GLN A 113 -4.50 10.58 2.41
N SER A 114 -3.19 10.34 2.36
CA SER A 114 -2.56 9.55 1.28
C SER A 114 -3.14 8.14 1.14
N GLY A 115 -3.72 7.59 2.21
CA GLY A 115 -4.30 6.24 2.22
C GLY A 115 -3.25 5.17 1.89
N LEU A 116 -1.98 5.42 2.21
CA LEU A 116 -0.91 4.46 2.00
C LEU A 116 -1.25 3.15 2.72
N SER A 117 -1.40 2.09 1.94
CA SER A 117 -1.78 0.76 2.44
C SER A 117 -0.72 -0.26 2.05
N ILE A 118 -0.38 -1.13 2.98
CA ILE A 118 0.50 -2.29 2.73
C ILE A 118 -0.29 -3.40 2.00
N ARG A 119 -1.62 -3.40 2.12
CA ARG A 119 -2.48 -4.35 1.41
C ARG A 119 -2.57 -3.93 -0.06
N PRO A 120 -2.46 -4.87 -1.01
CA PRO A 120 -2.71 -4.56 -2.42
C PRO A 120 -4.10 -3.93 -2.53
N ARG A 121 -4.24 -2.85 -3.31
CA ARG A 121 -5.56 -2.32 -3.65
C ARG A 121 -6.30 -3.41 -4.41
N THR A 122 -7.20 -4.10 -3.73
CA THR A 122 -7.93 -5.24 -4.26
C THR A 122 -8.89 -4.79 -5.36
N MET A 123 -9.13 -5.64 -6.36
CA MET A 123 -10.16 -5.42 -7.39
C MET A 123 -11.52 -5.05 -6.80
N LEU A 124 -11.84 -5.51 -5.58
CA LEU A 124 -13.03 -5.11 -4.82
C LEU A 124 -13.19 -3.59 -4.71
N ALA A 125 -12.11 -2.84 -4.47
CA ALA A 125 -12.17 -1.38 -4.40
C ALA A 125 -12.54 -0.74 -5.75
N ASN A 126 -12.09 -1.34 -6.86
CA ASN A 126 -12.43 -0.89 -8.21
C ASN A 126 -13.86 -1.29 -8.59
N LYS A 127 -14.31 -2.47 -8.17
CA LYS A 127 -15.69 -2.96 -8.33
C LYS A 127 -16.68 -2.07 -7.58
N ASP A 128 -16.39 -1.72 -6.34
CA ASP A 128 -17.22 -0.82 -5.53
C ASP A 128 -17.27 0.59 -6.12
N MET A 129 -16.17 1.08 -6.69
CA MET A 129 -16.16 2.35 -7.41
C MET A 129 -17.02 2.29 -8.69
N ALA A 130 -16.92 1.20 -9.47
CA ALA A 130 -17.75 1.00 -10.65
C ALA A 130 -19.25 0.90 -10.31
N LYS A 131 -19.61 0.23 -9.21
CA LYS A 131 -20.99 0.20 -8.68
C LYS A 131 -21.51 1.61 -8.41
N LYS A 132 -20.75 2.41 -7.65
CA LYS A 132 -21.13 3.81 -7.33
C LYS A 132 -21.27 4.69 -8.56
N MET A 133 -20.40 4.52 -9.55
CA MET A 133 -20.49 5.28 -10.81
C MET A 133 -21.74 4.90 -11.62
N LEU A 134 -22.10 3.61 -11.65
CA LEU A 134 -23.32 3.15 -12.31
C LEU A 134 -24.58 3.64 -11.59
N GLU A 135 -24.60 3.60 -10.25
CA GLU A 135 -25.69 4.17 -9.44
C GLU A 135 -25.86 5.67 -9.71
N ALA A 136 -24.77 6.42 -9.86
CA ALA A 136 -24.82 7.84 -10.21
C ALA A 136 -25.39 8.10 -11.62
N LEU A 137 -25.31 7.12 -12.52
CA LEU A 137 -25.90 7.16 -13.87
C LEU A 137 -27.29 6.47 -13.92
N ASP A 138 -27.89 6.22 -12.76
CA ASP A 138 -29.19 5.56 -12.58
C ASP A 138 -29.26 4.13 -13.15
N VAL A 139 -28.11 3.43 -13.19
CA VAL A 139 -28.01 2.03 -13.61
C VAL A 139 -27.83 1.14 -12.40
N GLN A 140 -28.78 0.23 -12.16
CA GLN A 140 -28.76 -0.69 -11.02
C GLN A 140 -27.74 -1.84 -11.24
N PRO A 141 -26.63 -1.89 -10.47
CA PRO A 141 -25.57 -2.86 -10.73
C PRO A 141 -25.98 -4.31 -10.46
N GLU A 142 -26.85 -4.54 -9.48
CA GLU A 142 -27.29 -5.89 -9.09
C GLU A 142 -28.19 -6.53 -10.14
N GLU A 143 -29.03 -5.71 -10.80
CA GLU A 143 -29.87 -6.16 -11.90
C GLU A 143 -29.03 -6.55 -13.11
N LEU A 144 -27.96 -5.81 -13.40
CA LEU A 144 -27.02 -6.13 -14.47
C LEU A 144 -26.34 -7.49 -14.25
N VAL A 145 -25.81 -7.73 -13.04
CA VAL A 145 -25.17 -9.01 -12.70
C VAL A 145 -26.19 -10.14 -12.78
N SER A 146 -27.40 -9.93 -12.26
CA SER A 146 -28.49 -10.91 -12.32
C SER A 146 -28.92 -11.23 -13.76
N ARG A 147 -28.97 -10.23 -14.63
CA ARG A 147 -29.31 -10.39 -16.05
C ARG A 147 -28.24 -11.18 -16.80
N ASP A 148 -26.96 -10.91 -16.55
CA ASP A 148 -25.86 -11.68 -17.16
C ASP A 148 -25.85 -13.13 -16.69
N ALA A 149 -26.06 -13.38 -15.38
CA ALA A 149 -26.16 -14.72 -14.82
C ALA A 149 -27.33 -15.52 -15.44
N ARG A 150 -28.47 -14.88 -15.70
CA ARG A 150 -29.61 -15.50 -16.40
C ARG A 150 -29.33 -15.75 -17.88
N ALA A 151 -28.59 -14.87 -18.55
CA ALA A 151 -28.24 -15.02 -19.96
C ALA A 151 -27.24 -16.15 -20.19
N TYR A 152 -26.32 -16.37 -19.24
CA TYR A 152 -25.26 -17.38 -19.33
C TYR A 152 -25.24 -18.30 -18.09
N PRO A 153 -26.28 -19.13 -17.87
CA PRO A 153 -26.42 -19.94 -16.66
C PRO A 153 -25.41 -21.10 -16.56
N HIS A 154 -24.77 -21.45 -17.68
CA HIS A 154 -23.74 -22.49 -17.74
C HIS A 154 -22.34 -21.95 -17.39
N ARG A 155 -22.19 -20.64 -17.13
CA ARG A 155 -20.91 -20.06 -16.75
C ARG A 155 -20.61 -20.39 -15.28
N THR A 156 -19.50 -21.08 -15.06
CA THR A 156 -18.99 -21.43 -13.73
C THR A 156 -17.62 -20.80 -13.52
N PHE A 157 -17.40 -20.18 -12.35
CA PHE A 157 -16.10 -19.62 -11.98
C PHE A 157 -15.35 -20.60 -11.08
N ALA A 158 -14.05 -20.80 -11.33
CA ALA A 158 -13.26 -21.72 -10.53
C ALA A 158 -12.79 -21.06 -9.22
N THR A 159 -12.66 -19.73 -9.20
CA THR A 159 -12.26 -18.97 -8.02
C THR A 159 -13.14 -17.71 -7.82
N PRO A 160 -13.27 -17.21 -6.57
CA PRO A 160 -13.97 -15.96 -6.28
C PRO A 160 -13.35 -14.74 -7.00
N LEU A 161 -12.04 -14.75 -7.25
CA LEU A 161 -11.36 -13.66 -7.94
C LEU A 161 -11.79 -13.56 -9.41
N GLU A 162 -11.96 -14.69 -10.10
CA GLU A 162 -12.44 -14.72 -11.49
C GLU A 162 -13.87 -14.19 -11.60
N GLN A 163 -14.72 -14.53 -10.63
CA GLN A 163 -16.08 -14.00 -10.56
C GLN A 163 -16.06 -12.47 -10.40
N ASP A 164 -15.25 -11.95 -9.46
CA ASP A 164 -15.12 -10.51 -9.24
C ASP A 164 -14.58 -9.76 -10.47
N GLN A 165 -13.63 -10.36 -11.20
CA GLN A 165 -13.10 -9.80 -12.43
C GLN A 165 -14.15 -9.71 -13.53
N HIS A 166 -14.95 -10.77 -13.70
CA HIS A 166 -16.03 -10.80 -14.68
C HIS A 166 -17.11 -9.75 -14.36
N GLU A 167 -17.56 -9.70 -13.11
CA GLU A 167 -18.53 -8.70 -12.67
C GLU A 167 -18.01 -7.27 -12.88
N TYR A 168 -16.73 -7.02 -12.58
CA TYR A 168 -16.10 -5.72 -12.85
C TYR A 168 -16.09 -5.37 -14.35
N GLN A 169 -15.72 -6.31 -15.23
CA GLN A 169 -15.72 -6.10 -16.67
C GLN A 169 -17.12 -5.79 -17.21
N LEU A 170 -18.13 -6.52 -16.73
CA LEU A 170 -19.53 -6.27 -17.07
C LEU A 170 -19.94 -4.84 -16.69
N MET A 171 -19.65 -4.42 -15.45
CA MET A 171 -19.96 -3.08 -14.96
C MET A 171 -19.25 -1.99 -15.76
N MET A 172 -17.98 -2.19 -16.12
CA MET A 172 -17.23 -1.24 -16.95
C MET A 172 -17.77 -1.14 -18.37
N SER A 173 -18.26 -2.25 -18.94
CA SER A 173 -18.88 -2.25 -20.26
C SER A 173 -20.22 -1.48 -20.25
N ALA A 174 -21.04 -1.69 -19.22
CA ALA A 174 -22.28 -0.96 -19.01
C ALA A 174 -22.04 0.53 -18.76
N LEU A 175 -21.01 0.89 -17.99
CA LEU A 175 -20.61 2.27 -17.74
C LEU A 175 -20.24 2.97 -19.06
N ARG A 176 -19.48 2.29 -19.92
CA ARG A 176 -19.10 2.82 -21.25
C ARG A 176 -20.32 3.06 -22.13
N GLU A 177 -21.33 2.20 -22.07
CA GLU A 177 -22.59 2.40 -22.80
C GLU A 177 -23.44 3.53 -22.23
N ALA A 178 -23.53 3.64 -20.90
CA ALA A 178 -24.26 4.71 -20.24
C ALA A 178 -23.67 6.09 -20.57
N VAL A 179 -22.34 6.23 -20.48
CA VAL A 179 -21.64 7.46 -20.86
C VAL A 179 -21.81 7.79 -22.34
N LYS A 180 -21.77 6.79 -23.23
CA LYS A 180 -22.05 7.01 -24.67
C LYS A 180 -23.46 7.54 -24.91
N ARG A 181 -24.47 7.01 -24.20
CA ARG A 181 -25.86 7.47 -24.30
C ARG A 181 -26.01 8.90 -23.81
N ASP A 182 -25.37 9.24 -22.70
CA ASP A 182 -25.38 10.58 -22.14
C ASP A 182 -24.75 11.61 -23.10
N ILE A 183 -23.55 11.31 -23.63
CA ILE A 183 -22.89 12.16 -24.63
C ILE A 183 -23.72 12.31 -25.91
N ALA A 184 -24.34 11.23 -26.40
CA ALA A 184 -25.20 11.29 -27.59
C ALA A 184 -26.52 12.04 -27.34
N GLY A 185 -27.01 12.06 -26.10
CA GLY A 185 -28.19 12.82 -25.68
C GLY A 185 -27.92 14.32 -25.55
N GLY A 186 -26.71 14.71 -25.12
CA GLY A 186 -26.29 16.10 -24.96
C GLY A 186 -25.95 16.85 -26.27
N VAL A 187 -25.95 16.18 -27.42
CA VAL A 187 -25.69 16.79 -28.76
C VAL A 187 -26.99 17.28 -29.44
N LYS A 188 -28.12 17.27 -28.72
CA LYS A 188 -29.45 17.65 -29.26
C LYS A 188 -29.99 18.99 -28.73
N GLU A 189 -29.14 19.91 -28.27
CA GLU A 189 -29.51 21.31 -28.04
C GLU A 189 -28.79 22.26 -29.00
#